data_AF-A0A094ERI5-F1
#
_entry.id   AF-A0A094ERI5-F1
#
_cell.length_a   1.000
_cell.length_b   1.000
_cell.length_c   1.000
_cell.angle_alpha   90.00
_cell.angle_beta   90.00
_cell.angle_gamma   90.00
#
_symmetry.space_group_name_H-M   'P 1'
#
loop_
_entity.id
_entity.type
_entity.pdbx_description
1 polymer ?
#
loop_
_entity_poly.entity_id
_entity_poly.type
_entity_poly.pdbx_seq_one_letter_code
_entity_poly.pdbx_strand_id
1 'polypeptide(L)' 'MAAGQKLYPRATLKKIVKAHSRKNVSKNADVLVFLDYALFLQTLMKEAGINAKQAGDRGITAKNVKKVTESTLHKFKG' A
#
# COMPACT_ATOMS: atom_id res chain seq x y z
N MET A 1 -9.65 1.71 -28.67
CA MET A 1 -8.80 0.75 -27.91
C MET A 1 -8.49 1.37 -26.56
N ALA A 2 -9.25 1.04 -25.51
CA ALA A 2 -8.90 1.47 -24.16
C ALA A 2 -7.53 0.85 -23.83
N ALA A 3 -6.49 1.68 -23.70
CA ALA A 3 -5.16 1.20 -23.33
C ALA A 3 -5.32 0.38 -22.04
N GLY A 4 -5.02 -0.92 -22.12
CA GLY A 4 -5.17 -1.85 -21.00
C GLY A 4 -4.55 -1.21 -19.76
N GLN A 5 -5.38 -1.02 -18.73
CA GLN A 5 -5.00 -0.30 -17.53
C GLN A 5 -3.83 -1.07 -16.91
N LYS A 6 -2.60 -0.59 -17.12
CA LYS A 6 -1.41 -1.19 -16.52
C LYS A 6 -1.70 -1.22 -15.02
N LEU A 7 -1.71 -2.42 -14.44
CA LEU A 7 -1.92 -2.68 -13.00
C LEU A 7 -1.05 -1.74 -12.14
N TYR A 8 0.09 -1.34 -12.71
CA TYR A 8 1.08 -0.49 -12.10
C TYR A 8 1.25 0.89 -12.76
N PRO A 9 0.71 1.99 -12.17
CA PRO A 9 0.84 3.35 -12.71
C PRO A 9 2.22 3.98 -12.41
N ARG A 10 3.24 3.57 -13.19
CA ARG A 10 4.65 4.01 -13.03
C ARG A 10 4.83 5.53 -12.93
N ALA A 11 4.11 6.29 -13.76
CA ALA A 11 4.26 7.74 -13.84
C ALA A 11 3.79 8.43 -12.54
N THR A 12 2.66 8.00 -12.00
CA THR A 12 2.11 8.52 -10.74
C THR A 12 3.05 8.25 -9.58
N LEU A 13 3.59 7.04 -9.49
CA LEU A 13 4.47 6.70 -8.38
C LEU A 13 5.82 7.39 -8.44
N LYS A 14 6.40 7.56 -9.63
CA LYS A 14 7.58 8.40 -9.77
C LYS A 14 7.32 9.83 -9.33
N LYS A 15 6.15 10.40 -9.64
CA LYS A 15 5.76 11.76 -9.18
C LYS A 15 5.65 11.83 -7.66
N ILE A 16 4.95 10.89 -7.04
CA ILE A 16 4.78 10.82 -5.57
C ILE A 16 6.14 10.67 -4.88
N VAL A 17 6.94 9.67 -5.29
CA VAL A 17 8.26 9.42 -4.69
C VAL A 17 9.18 10.63 -4.85
N LYS A 18 9.20 11.27 -6.02
CA LYS A 18 10.01 12.47 -6.25
C LYS A 18 9.56 13.64 -5.36
N ALA A 19 8.26 13.84 -5.20
CA ALA A 19 7.70 14.91 -4.35
C ALA A 19 8.10 14.73 -2.88
N HIS A 20 8.09 13.51 -2.36
CA HIS A 20 8.39 13.25 -0.94
C HIS A 20 9.89 13.06 -0.66
N SER A 21 10.65 12.49 -1.60
CA SER A 21 12.10 12.23 -1.41
C SER A 21 13.00 13.38 -1.87
N ARG A 22 12.49 14.29 -2.72
CA ARG A 22 13.28 15.27 -3.48
C ARG A 22 14.42 14.67 -4.30
N LYS A 23 14.35 13.36 -4.61
CA LYS A 23 15.34 12.61 -5.39
C LYS A 23 14.74 12.08 -6.69
N ASN A 24 15.58 11.90 -7.70
CA ASN A 24 15.17 11.21 -8.93
C ASN A 24 15.11 9.70 -8.68
N VAL A 25 14.14 9.03 -9.32
CA VAL A 25 13.96 7.58 -9.23
C VAL A 25 14.68 6.91 -10.40
N SER A 26 15.67 6.08 -10.10
CA SER A 26 16.43 5.31 -11.09
C SER A 26 15.54 4.35 -11.89
N LYS A 27 16.04 3.88 -13.03
CA LYS A 27 15.32 2.92 -13.89
C LYS A 27 14.92 1.69 -13.07
N ASN A 28 13.64 1.33 -13.11
CA ASN A 28 13.03 0.18 -12.44
C ASN A 28 13.01 0.20 -10.90
N ALA A 29 13.63 1.19 -10.23
CA ALA A 29 13.47 1.36 -8.78
C ALA A 29 12.00 1.59 -8.40
N ASP A 30 11.23 2.22 -9.29
CA ASP A 30 9.79 2.40 -9.12
C ASP A 30 9.04 1.05 -9.02
N VAL A 31 9.50 -0.01 -9.69
CA VAL A 31 8.86 -1.33 -9.60
C VAL A 31 9.04 -1.93 -8.21
N LEU A 32 10.21 -1.78 -7.60
CA LEU A 32 10.49 -2.27 -6.25
C LEU A 32 9.68 -1.50 -5.21
N VAL A 33 9.57 -0.18 -5.35
CA VAL A 33 8.72 0.65 -4.48
C VAL A 33 7.26 0.21 -4.53
N PHE A 34 6.78 -0.22 -5.70
CA PHE A 34 5.42 -0.73 -5.82
C PHE A 34 5.23 -2.11 -5.23
N LEU A 35 6.21 -2.99 -5.39
CA LEU A 35 6.17 -4.30 -4.77
C LEU A 35 6.05 -4.14 -3.26
N ASP A 36 6.87 -3.26 -2.67
CA ASP A 36 6.81 -2.94 -1.24
C ASP A 36 5.44 -2.35 -0.83
N TYR A 37 4.90 -1.42 -1.62
CA TYR A 37 3.54 -0.91 -1.41
C TYR A 37 2.45 -2.00 -1.49
N ALA A 38 2.56 -2.94 -2.43
CA ALA A 38 1.61 -4.05 -2.56
C ALA A 38 1.70 -5.02 -1.37
N LEU A 39 2.92 -5.31 -0.89
CA LEU A 39 3.15 -6.10 0.31
C LEU A 39 2.61 -5.39 1.56
N PHE A 40 2.74 -4.06 1.64
CA PHE A 40 2.13 -3.25 2.67
C PHE A 40 0.61 -3.38 2.66
N LEU A 41 -0.05 -3.19 1.50
CA LEU A 41 -1.50 -3.35 1.38
C LEU A 41 -1.96 -4.76 1.75
N GLN A 42 -1.24 -5.79 1.34
CA GLN A 42 -1.55 -7.18 1.69
C GLN A 42 -1.50 -7.39 3.20
N THR A 43 -0.46 -6.87 3.87
CA THR A 43 -0.32 -6.97 5.32
C THR A 43 -1.43 -6.20 6.04
N LEU A 44 -1.70 -4.97 5.61
CA LEU A 44 -2.74 -4.12 6.17
C LEU A 44 -4.11 -4.79 6.10
N MET A 45 -4.47 -5.34 4.93
CA MET A 45 -5.75 -6.02 4.73
C MET A 45 -5.85 -7.33 5.53
N LYS A 46 -4.74 -8.07 5.68
CA LYS A 46 -4.69 -9.27 6.53
C LYS A 46 -4.94 -8.92 8.00
N GLU A 47 -4.26 -7.91 8.52
CA GLU A 47 -4.43 -7.46 9.91
C GLU A 47 -5.85 -6.90 10.15
N ALA A 48 -6.36 -6.08 9.22
CA ALA A 48 -7.72 -5.55 9.30
C ALA A 48 -8.77 -6.67 9.28
N GLY A 49 -8.55 -7.72 8.47
CA GLY A 49 -9.40 -8.91 8.42
C GLY A 49 -9.39 -9.73 9.72
N ILE A 50 -8.24 -9.86 10.38
CA ILE A 50 -8.15 -10.51 11.69
C ILE A 50 -8.92 -9.70 12.73
N ASN A 51 -8.72 -8.38 12.78
CA ASN A 51 -9.42 -7.51 13.72
C ASN A 51 -10.95 -7.49 13.46
N ALA A 52 -11.37 -7.52 12.19
CA ALA A 52 -12.79 -7.64 11.84
C ALA A 52 -13.42 -8.93 12.38
N LYS A 53 -12.74 -10.07 12.21
CA LYS A 53 -13.21 -11.36 12.74
C LYS A 53 -13.28 -11.36 14.26
N GLN A 54 -12.29 -10.80 14.94
CA GLN A 54 -12.27 -10.69 16.40
C GLN A 54 -13.39 -9.78 16.93
N ALA A 55 -13.75 -8.74 16.19
CA ALA A 55 -14.83 -7.84 16.54
C ALA A 55 -16.24 -8.39 16.22
N GLY A 56 -16.34 -9.52 15.49
CA GLY A 56 -17.61 -10.07 15.02
C GLY A 56 -18.23 -9.30 13.85
N ASP A 57 -17.44 -8.48 13.15
CA ASP A 57 -17.92 -7.73 11.99
C ASP A 57 -18.18 -8.67 10.80
N ARG A 58 -19.26 -8.41 10.05
CA ARG A 58 -19.59 -9.15 8.81
C ARG A 58 -18.60 -8.91 7.66
N GLY A 59 -17.63 -8.00 7.83
CA GLY A 59 -16.63 -7.66 6.82
C GLY A 59 -15.59 -6.67 7.34
N ILE A 60 -14.64 -6.31 6.48
CA ILE A 60 -13.64 -5.29 6.82
C ILE A 60 -14.30 -3.91 6.77
N THR A 61 -14.32 -3.22 7.90
CA THR A 61 -14.83 -1.85 8.03
C THR A 61 -13.69 -0.84 8.11
N ALA A 62 -14.00 0.44 7.90
CA ALA A 62 -13.01 1.51 8.03
C ALA A 62 -12.39 1.59 9.45
N LYS A 63 -13.15 1.21 10.48
CA LYS A 63 -12.66 1.13 11.87
C LYS A 63 -11.54 0.11 12.01
N ASN A 64 -11.69 -1.06 11.37
CA ASN A 64 -10.71 -2.13 11.44
C ASN A 64 -9.40 -1.72 10.76
N VAL A 65 -9.49 -1.07 9.59
CA VAL A 65 -8.32 -0.56 8.87
C VAL A 65 -7.62 0.52 9.70
N LYS A 66 -8.35 1.52 10.21
CA LYS A 66 -7.76 2.59 11.03
C LYS A 66 -7.02 2.04 12.25
N LYS A 67 -7.57 1.02 12.91
CA LYS A 67 -6.96 0.41 14.10
C LYS A 67 -5.62 -0.26 13.80
N VAL A 68 -5.48 -0.92 12.65
CA VAL A 68 -4.24 -1.65 12.30
C VAL A 68 -3.23 -0.79 11.51
N THR A 69 -3.64 0.37 11.00
CA THR A 69 -2.81 1.21 10.12
C THR A 69 -1.49 1.60 10.78
N GLU A 70 -1.52 2.06 12.03
CA GLU A 70 -0.32 2.50 12.73
C GLU A 70 0.68 1.34 12.94
N SER A 71 0.19 0.19 13.42
CA SER A 71 1.04 -1.00 13.61
C SER A 71 1.61 -1.53 12.30
N THR A 72 0.82 -1.53 11.21
CA THR A 72 1.31 -1.96 9.91
C THR A 72 2.37 -0.98 9.38
N LEU A 73 2.14 0.34 9.48
CA LEU A 73 3.14 1.34 9.07
C LEU A 73 4.46 1.19 9.84
N HIS A 74 4.39 0.88 11.14
CA HIS A 74 5.59 0.62 11.93
C HIS A 74 6.38 -0.60 11.46
N LYS A 75 5.72 -1.65 10.95
CA LYS A 75 6.40 -2.84 10.39
C LYS A 75 7.14 -2.57 9.08
N PHE A 76 6.68 -1.60 8.31
CA PHE A 76 7.26 -1.20 7.03
C PHE A 76 8.20 0.02 7.15
N LYS A 77 8.52 0.46 8.38
CA LYS A 77 9.64 1.38 8.59
C LYS A 77 10.95 0.64 8.37
N GLY A 78 11.63 0.98 7.28
CA GLY A 78 13.04 0.63 7.03
C GLY A 78 14.00 1.59 7.71
#